data_AF-A0A8S4SNI7-F1
#
_entry.id   AF-A0A8S4SNI7-F1
#
_cell.length_a   1.000
_cell.length_b   1.000
_cell.length_c   1.000
_cell.angle_alpha   90.00
_cell.angle_beta   90.00
_cell.angle_gamma   90.00
#
_symmetry.space_group_name_H-M   'P 1'
#
loop_
_entity.id
_entity.type
_entity.pdbx_description
1 polymer ?
#
loop_
_entity_poly.entity_id
_entity_poly.type
_entity_poly.pdbx_seq_one_letter_code
_entity_poly.pdbx_strand_id
1 'polypeptide(L)'
;MGSRFQVVEQGPPIEVFQLNKLFTEDTFKNKVNLGVGAYRDENGKPWVLPIVRKMEKKMADDDTLLHEYLPVLENHHLVFVNSGFTQPRTYRYWDEKARAIDFDGLIEDLSKAPENSVVILHACAHNPTGIDPTQEQWQKIADVMEVGTF
;
A
#
# COMPACT_ATOMS: atom_id res chain seq x y z
N MET A 1 3.71 9.77 42.74
CA MET A 1 4.48 9.38 41.55
C MET A 1 3.58 9.54 40.33
N GLY A 2 4.00 10.30 39.33
CA GLY A 2 3.27 10.44 38.06
C GLY A 2 3.38 9.17 37.21
N SER A 3 2.39 8.93 36.35
CA SER A 3 2.42 7.79 35.41
C SER A 3 3.54 7.97 34.39
N ARG A 4 4.24 6.88 34.05
CA ARG A 4 5.29 6.86 33.02
C ARG A 4 4.79 7.30 31.64
N PHE A 5 3.48 7.27 31.41
CA PHE A 5 2.87 7.63 30.13
C PHE A 5 2.43 9.10 30.03
N GLN A 6 2.66 9.91 31.08
CA GLN A 6 2.26 11.33 31.07
C GLN A 6 2.94 12.17 29.98
N VAL A 7 4.06 11.68 29.44
CA VAL A 7 4.86 12.35 28.40
C VAL A 7 4.64 11.78 27.01
N VAL A 8 3.80 10.76 26.86
CA VAL A 8 3.57 10.12 25.56
C VAL A 8 2.48 10.90 24.83
N GLU A 9 2.87 11.59 23.76
CA GLU A 9 1.94 12.26 22.87
C GLU A 9 1.22 11.25 21.97
N GLN A 10 -0.05 11.53 21.68
CA GLN A 10 -0.79 10.74 20.71
C GLN A 10 -0.28 11.06 19.31
N GLY A 11 0.15 10.03 18.58
CA GLY A 11 0.59 10.18 17.19
C GLY A 11 -0.55 10.68 16.28
N PRO A 12 -0.21 11.32 15.15
CA PRO A 12 -1.20 11.72 14.16
C PRO A 12 -2.00 10.51 13.68
N PRO A 13 -3.31 10.66 13.42
CA PRO A 13 -4.11 9.55 12.93
C PRO A 13 -3.73 9.21 11.49
N ILE A 14 -3.74 7.91 11.15
CA ILE A 14 -3.61 7.47 9.76
C ILE A 14 -4.95 7.75 9.05
N GLU A 15 -4.90 8.50 7.96
CA GLU A 15 -6.04 9.15 7.32
C GLU A 15 -7.14 8.16 6.91
N VAL A 16 -6.75 7.00 6.35
CA VAL A 16 -7.70 5.96 5.91
C VAL A 16 -8.50 5.37 7.09
N PHE A 17 -7.86 5.17 8.24
CA PHE A 17 -8.53 4.65 9.44
C PHE A 17 -9.38 5.73 10.12
N GLN A 18 -8.92 6.98 10.11
CA GLN A 18 -9.70 8.10 10.61
C GLN A 18 -10.98 8.31 9.79
N LEU A 19 -10.90 8.25 8.46
CA LEU A 19 -12.07 8.36 7.60
C LEU A 19 -13.06 7.20 7.81
N ASN A 20 -12.56 5.98 8.03
CA ASN A 20 -13.41 4.84 8.35
C ASN A 20 -14.13 5.02 9.71
N LYS A 21 -13.42 5.56 10.71
CA LYS A 21 -14.00 5.90 12.01
C LYS A 21 -15.12 6.93 11.87
N LEU A 22 -14.87 8.03 11.17
CA LEU A 22 -15.87 9.07 10.90
C LEU A 22 -17.08 8.50 10.16
N PHE A 23 -16.86 7.66 9.14
CA PHE A 23 -17.94 6.97 8.45
C PHE A 23 -18.75 6.08 9.40
N THR A 24 -18.11 5.37 10.32
CA THR A 24 -18.79 4.50 11.28
C THR A 24 -19.65 5.30 12.27
N GLU A 25 -19.14 6.42 12.76
CA GLU A 25 -19.80 7.32 13.71
C GLU A 25 -20.94 8.16 13.08
N ASP A 26 -20.91 8.38 11.76
CA ASP A 26 -21.96 9.12 11.06
C ASP A 26 -23.32 8.39 11.14
N THR A 27 -24.36 9.08 11.64
CA THR A 27 -25.72 8.54 11.78
C THR A 27 -26.58 8.69 10.52
N PHE A 28 -26.09 9.37 9.48
CA PHE A 28 -26.84 9.58 8.25
C PHE A 28 -27.12 8.25 7.53
N LYS A 29 -28.39 7.97 7.25
CA LYS A 29 -28.84 6.65 6.76
C LYS A 29 -28.27 6.26 5.40
N ASN A 30 -27.99 7.25 4.54
CA ASN A 30 -27.53 7.03 3.17
C ASN A 30 -26.05 7.39 2.99
N LYS A 31 -25.25 7.26 4.05
CA LYS A 31 -23.80 7.47 3.99
C LYS A 31 -23.13 6.44 3.07
N VAL A 32 -22.09 6.86 2.36
CA VAL A 32 -21.31 6.00 1.45
C VAL A 32 -19.83 6.09 1.82
N ASN A 33 -19.14 4.96 1.90
CA ASN A 33 -17.70 4.90 2.16
C ASN A 33 -16.94 4.60 0.87
N LEU A 34 -16.22 5.60 0.36
CA LEU A 34 -15.32 5.47 -0.80
C LEU A 34 -13.84 5.62 -0.41
N GLY A 35 -13.54 5.59 0.89
CA GLY A 35 -12.20 5.86 1.40
C GLY A 35 -11.31 4.62 1.50
N VAL A 36 -11.83 3.54 2.06
CA VAL A 36 -11.04 2.31 2.26
C VAL A 36 -11.07 1.46 1.00
N GLY A 37 -9.89 1.12 0.46
CA GLY A 37 -9.71 0.20 -0.68
C GLY A 37 -10.00 -1.27 -0.36
N ALA A 38 -11.07 -1.56 0.38
CA ALA A 38 -11.49 -2.91 0.72
C ALA A 38 -12.76 -3.26 -0.04
N TYR A 39 -12.71 -4.33 -0.83
CA TYR A 39 -13.82 -4.75 -1.69
C TYR A 39 -15.10 -5.02 -0.89
N ARG A 40 -16.24 -4.69 -1.50
CA ARG A 40 -17.58 -4.84 -0.93
C ARG A 40 -18.52 -5.47 -1.97
N ASP A 41 -19.52 -6.19 -1.49
CA ASP A 41 -20.62 -6.69 -2.32
C ASP A 41 -21.60 -5.56 -2.71
N GLU A 42 -22.63 -5.89 -3.47
CA GLU A 42 -23.69 -4.96 -3.92
C GLU A 42 -24.50 -4.34 -2.76
N ASN A 43 -24.40 -4.88 -1.55
CA ASN A 43 -25.05 -4.38 -0.35
C ASN A 43 -24.08 -3.57 0.55
N GLY A 44 -22.85 -3.31 0.07
CA GLY A 44 -21.83 -2.59 0.82
C GLY A 44 -21.20 -3.39 1.96
N LYS A 45 -21.36 -4.72 2.00
CA LYS A 45 -20.80 -5.59 3.05
C LYS A 45 -19.43 -6.17 2.63
N PRO A 46 -18.53 -6.49 3.58
CA PRO A 46 -17.30 -7.20 3.27
C PRO A 46 -17.58 -8.51 2.53
N TRP A 47 -16.92 -8.70 1.39
CA TRP A 47 -17.09 -9.90 0.57
C TRP A 47 -15.95 -10.88 0.83
N VAL A 48 -16.29 -12.04 1.39
CA VAL A 48 -15.35 -13.15 1.55
C VAL A 48 -15.45 -14.05 0.33
N LEU A 49 -14.32 -14.25 -0.36
CA LEU A 49 -14.27 -15.06 -1.57
C LEU A 49 -14.78 -16.49 -1.29
N PRO A 50 -15.58 -17.10 -2.20
CA PRO A 50 -16.10 -18.45 -1.99
C PRO A 50 -15.02 -19.51 -1.74
N ILE A 51 -13.84 -19.36 -2.37
CA ILE A 51 -12.70 -20.27 -2.16
C ILE A 51 -12.12 -20.16 -0.75
N VAL A 52 -12.07 -18.95 -0.19
CA VAL A 52 -11.61 -18.72 1.19
C VAL A 52 -12.54 -19.43 2.16
N ARG A 53 -13.87 -19.24 2.03
CA ARG A 53 -14.86 -19.95 2.86
C ARG A 53 -14.74 -21.48 2.77
N LYS A 54 -14.47 -22.00 1.58
CA LYS A 54 -14.27 -23.44 1.36
C LYS A 54 -13.01 -23.93 2.08
N MET A 55 -11.91 -23.19 1.98
CA MET A 55 -10.65 -23.55 2.63
C MET A 55 -10.72 -23.39 4.14
N GLU A 56 -11.35 -22.34 4.66
CA GLU A 56 -11.57 -22.14 6.10
C GLU A 56 -12.31 -23.33 6.73
N LYS A 57 -13.38 -23.83 6.07
CA LYS A 57 -14.06 -25.05 6.52
C LYS A 57 -13.16 -26.28 6.50
N LYS A 58 -12.43 -26.48 5.39
CA LYS A 58 -11.50 -27.61 5.26
C LYS A 58 -10.41 -27.57 6.32
N MET A 59 -9.88 -26.38 6.62
CA MET A 59 -8.87 -26.18 7.67
C MET A 59 -9.46 -26.41 9.06
N ALA A 60 -10.70 -25.97 9.32
CA ALA A 60 -11.36 -26.21 10.59
C ALA A 60 -11.64 -27.70 10.84
N ASP A 61 -11.85 -28.48 9.78
CA ASP A 61 -12.07 -29.93 9.84
C ASP A 61 -10.75 -30.76 9.80
N ASP A 62 -9.59 -30.11 9.72
CA ASP A 62 -8.28 -30.77 9.61
C ASP A 62 -7.57 -30.83 10.97
N ASP A 63 -7.73 -31.97 11.65
CA ASP A 63 -7.10 -32.26 12.95
C ASP A 63 -5.55 -32.31 12.91
N THR A 64 -4.94 -32.23 11.72
CA THR A 64 -3.48 -32.20 11.56
C THR A 64 -2.89 -30.79 11.55
N LEU A 65 -3.73 -29.74 11.45
CA LEU A 65 -3.26 -28.37 11.48
C LEU A 65 -2.87 -27.95 12.90
N LEU A 66 -1.61 -27.53 13.04
CA LEU A 66 -1.05 -27.01 14.29
C LEU A 66 -0.91 -25.49 14.20
N HIS A 67 -1.31 -24.79 15.26
CA HIS A 67 -1.20 -23.33 15.36
C HIS A 67 0.19 -22.88 15.85
N GLU A 68 1.24 -23.48 15.28
CA GLU A 68 2.64 -23.16 15.58
C GLU A 68 3.08 -21.86 14.89
N TYR A 69 4.21 -21.30 15.32
CA TYR A 69 4.71 -20.02 14.82
C TYR A 69 5.03 -20.03 13.32
N LEU A 70 4.43 -19.10 12.57
CA LEU A 70 4.86 -18.75 11.22
C LEU A 70 6.06 -17.79 11.26
N PRO A 71 6.95 -17.81 10.25
CA PRO A 71 7.97 -16.77 10.09
C PRO A 71 7.32 -15.41 9.84
N VAL A 72 7.89 -14.36 10.43
CA VAL A 72 7.32 -13.00 10.44
C VAL A 72 7.44 -12.35 9.05
N LEU A 73 6.36 -11.70 8.57
CA LEU A 73 6.34 -10.91 7.34
C LEU A 73 5.95 -9.45 7.66
N GLU A 74 6.73 -8.47 7.19
CA GLU A 74 6.61 -7.04 7.57
C GLU A 74 6.06 -6.12 6.47
N ASN A 75 5.64 -4.90 6.87
CA ASN A 75 4.92 -3.91 6.07
C ASN A 75 5.87 -2.82 5.51
N HIS A 76 5.90 -2.64 4.18
CA HIS A 76 6.99 -1.99 3.43
C HIS A 76 7.44 -0.60 3.92
N HIS A 77 6.55 0.29 4.38
CA HIS A 77 6.97 1.65 4.77
C HIS A 77 7.69 1.72 6.13
N LEU A 78 7.18 0.99 7.13
CA LEU A 78 7.82 0.91 8.45
C LEU A 78 9.14 0.14 8.37
N VAL A 79 9.26 -0.82 7.44
CA VAL A 79 10.51 -1.55 7.21
C VAL A 79 11.63 -0.58 6.88
N PHE A 80 11.49 0.29 5.89
CA PHE A 80 12.63 1.13 5.47
C PHE A 80 13.06 2.15 6.53
N VAL A 81 12.11 2.82 7.19
CA VAL A 81 12.44 3.78 8.25
C VAL A 81 13.06 3.07 9.46
N ASN A 82 12.48 1.95 9.90
CA ASN A 82 13.01 1.19 11.04
C ASN A 82 14.31 0.43 10.68
N SER A 83 14.57 0.19 9.40
CA SER A 83 15.82 -0.42 8.89
C SER A 83 16.93 0.60 8.61
N GLY A 84 16.72 1.89 8.92
CA GLY A 84 17.77 2.92 8.86
C GLY A 84 17.84 3.72 7.56
N PHE A 85 16.88 3.59 6.63
CA PHE A 85 16.78 4.46 5.46
C PHE A 85 16.16 5.80 5.86
N THR A 86 17.03 6.77 6.18
CA THR A 86 16.65 8.07 6.74
C THR A 86 16.42 9.18 5.71
N GLN A 87 16.68 8.93 4.43
CA GLN A 87 16.57 9.92 3.35
C GLN A 87 15.77 9.39 2.16
N PRO A 88 14.45 9.17 2.31
CA PRO A 88 13.61 8.77 1.20
C PRO A 88 13.59 9.89 0.13
N ARG A 89 13.65 9.48 -1.14
CA ARG A 89 13.44 10.36 -2.30
C ARG A 89 12.19 9.92 -3.03
N THR A 90 11.53 10.86 -3.68
CA THR A 90 10.36 10.61 -4.54
C THR A 90 10.73 10.88 -5.99
N TYR A 91 10.17 10.10 -6.90
CA TYR A 91 10.22 10.37 -8.35
C TYR A 91 8.82 10.77 -8.83
N ARG A 92 8.75 11.53 -9.92
CA ARG A 92 7.47 11.93 -10.53
C ARG A 92 6.73 10.72 -11.08
N TYR A 93 5.41 10.72 -10.91
CA TYR A 93 4.54 9.66 -11.41
C TYR A 93 3.22 10.18 -11.95
N TRP A 94 2.54 11.09 -11.25
CA TRP A 94 1.22 11.59 -11.62
C TRP A 94 1.29 13.01 -12.19
N ASP A 95 0.79 13.20 -13.41
CA ASP A 95 0.47 14.52 -13.96
C ASP A 95 -0.99 14.85 -13.65
N GLU A 96 -1.22 15.82 -12.77
CA GLU A 96 -2.55 16.26 -12.35
C GLU A 96 -3.36 16.87 -13.51
N LYS A 97 -2.71 17.59 -14.42
CA LYS A 97 -3.38 18.26 -15.55
C LYS A 97 -3.77 17.27 -16.63
N ALA A 98 -2.85 16.38 -16.99
CA ALA A 98 -3.11 15.34 -17.99
C ALA A 98 -3.96 14.18 -17.42
N ARG A 99 -4.04 14.06 -16.08
CA ARG A 99 -4.63 12.93 -15.37
C ARG A 99 -4.07 11.60 -15.85
N ALA A 100 -2.76 11.57 -16.05
CA ALA A 100 -2.01 10.47 -16.64
C ALA A 100 -0.67 10.30 -15.92
N ILE A 101 0.11 9.31 -16.34
CA ILE A 101 1.49 9.16 -15.85
C ILE A 101 2.34 10.28 -16.45
N ASP A 102 3.06 11.02 -15.61
CA ASP A 102 4.16 11.91 -16.02
C ASP A 102 5.38 11.04 -16.39
N PHE A 103 5.29 10.39 -17.55
CA PHE A 103 6.25 9.36 -17.92
C PHE A 103 7.64 9.95 -18.20
N ASP A 104 7.69 11.13 -18.80
CA ASP A 104 8.96 11.80 -19.10
C ASP A 104 9.65 12.24 -17.80
N GLY A 105 8.89 12.80 -16.85
CA GLY A 105 9.42 13.16 -15.54
C GLY A 105 9.86 11.95 -14.71
N LEU A 106 9.12 10.84 -14.80
CA LEU A 106 9.47 9.57 -14.17
C LEU A 106 10.84 9.07 -14.68
N ILE A 107 11.00 8.99 -16.00
CA ILE A 107 12.24 8.51 -16.61
C ILE A 107 13.42 9.43 -16.29
N GLU A 108 13.21 10.75 -16.33
CA GLU A 108 14.22 11.73 -15.95
C GLU A 108 14.69 11.51 -14.50
N ASP A 109 13.76 11.36 -13.55
CA ASP A 109 14.09 11.19 -12.13
C ASP A 109 14.81 9.86 -11.87
N LEU A 110 14.36 8.77 -12.51
CA LEU A 110 15.02 7.47 -12.40
C LEU A 110 16.44 7.50 -12.97
N SER A 111 16.64 8.15 -14.12
CA SER A 111 17.97 8.26 -14.74
C SER A 111 18.97 9.10 -13.93
N LYS A 112 18.48 9.99 -13.06
CA LYS A 112 19.28 10.85 -12.18
C LYS A 112 19.41 10.28 -10.76
N ALA A 113 18.77 9.15 -10.47
CA ALA A 113 18.91 8.50 -9.18
C ALA A 113 20.38 8.08 -8.98
N PRO A 114 20.94 8.25 -7.78
CA PRO A 114 22.28 7.75 -7.48
C PRO A 114 22.39 6.26 -7.77
N GLU A 115 23.56 5.81 -8.19
CA GLU A 115 23.87 4.39 -8.34
C GLU A 115 23.56 3.63 -7.04
N ASN A 116 23.08 2.38 -7.15
CA ASN A 116 22.61 1.56 -6.04
C ASN A 116 21.39 2.10 -5.26
N SER A 117 20.61 3.01 -5.84
CA SER A 117 19.33 3.41 -5.26
C SER A 117 18.33 2.25 -5.26
N VAL A 118 17.61 2.06 -4.16
CA VAL A 118 16.46 1.15 -4.10
C VAL A 118 15.23 1.90 -4.56
N VAL A 119 14.60 1.43 -5.65
CA VAL A 119 13.38 2.03 -6.21
C VAL A 119 12.19 1.12 -5.91
N ILE A 120 11.14 1.68 -5.31
CA ILE A 120 9.89 0.97 -5.03
C ILE A 120 8.93 1.23 -6.18
N LEU A 121 8.51 0.19 -6.89
CA LEU A 121 7.57 0.26 -8.01
C LEU A 121 6.33 -0.55 -7.66
N HIS A 122 5.14 0.02 -7.90
CA HIS A 122 3.90 -0.76 -7.87
C HIS A 122 3.84 -1.62 -9.13
N ALA A 123 3.72 -2.94 -8.97
CA ALA A 123 3.69 -3.86 -10.10
C ALA A 123 2.48 -3.59 -11.04
N CYS A 124 1.32 -3.31 -10.45
CA CYS A 124 0.10 -2.88 -11.13
C CYS A 124 -0.89 -2.28 -10.11
N ALA A 125 -2.03 -1.81 -10.61
CA ALA A 125 -3.10 -1.17 -9.86
C ALA A 125 -2.56 -0.08 -8.90
N HIS A 126 -1.75 0.83 -9.43
CA HIS A 126 -1.03 1.83 -8.65
C HIS A 126 -1.97 2.54 -7.66
N ASN A 127 -1.74 2.36 -6.36
CA ASN A 127 -2.47 3.07 -5.32
C ASN A 127 -1.77 4.42 -5.04
N PRO A 128 -2.43 5.59 -5.18
CA PRO A 128 -3.88 5.80 -5.25
C PRO A 128 -4.45 6.14 -6.64
N THR A 129 -3.61 6.33 -7.66
CA THR A 129 -4.04 6.90 -8.95
C THR A 129 -4.84 5.94 -9.83
N GLY A 130 -4.64 4.63 -9.67
CA GLY A 130 -5.21 3.57 -10.50
C GLY A 130 -4.65 3.51 -11.92
N ILE A 131 -3.58 4.24 -12.24
CA ILE A 131 -2.97 4.25 -13.58
C ILE A 131 -1.63 3.55 -13.52
N ASP A 132 -1.45 2.58 -14.42
CA ASP A 132 -0.22 1.79 -14.56
C ASP A 132 0.51 2.12 -15.87
N PRO A 133 1.85 1.98 -15.92
CA PRO A 133 2.58 2.08 -17.17
C PRO A 133 2.11 1.03 -18.18
N THR A 134 2.13 1.39 -19.46
CA THR A 134 1.95 0.40 -20.53
C THR A 134 3.12 -0.57 -20.56
N GLN A 135 2.97 -1.70 -21.27
CA GLN A 135 4.08 -2.64 -21.44
C GLN A 135 5.32 -2.00 -22.08
N GLU A 136 5.14 -1.11 -23.04
CA GLU A 136 6.25 -0.37 -23.67
C GLU A 136 6.92 0.61 -22.70
N GLN A 137 6.13 1.25 -21.84
CA GLN A 137 6.66 2.13 -20.79
C GLN A 137 7.43 1.32 -19.73
N TRP A 138 6.92 0.14 -19.35
CA TRP A 138 7.63 -0.78 -18.46
C TRP A 138 8.98 -1.21 -19.02
N GLN A 139 9.05 -1.49 -20.33
CA GLN A 139 10.33 -1.82 -20.97
C GLN A 139 11.34 -0.69 -20.80
N LYS A 140 10.94 0.56 -21.08
CA LYS A 140 11.81 1.73 -20.91
C LYS A 140 12.23 1.97 -19.46
N ILE A 141 11.35 1.72 -18.50
CA ILE A 141 11.70 1.79 -17.07
C ILE A 141 12.78 0.76 -16.75
N ALA A 142 12.61 -0.48 -17.21
CA ALA A 142 13.59 -1.55 -17.03
C ALA A 142 14.94 -1.18 -17.68
N ASP A 143 14.92 -0.64 -18.90
CA ASP A 143 16.14 -0.23 -19.61
C ASP A 143 16.93 0.83 -18.82
N VAL A 144 16.24 1.83 -18.23
CA VAL A 144 16.89 2.86 -17.38
C VAL A 144 17.48 2.24 -16.12
N MET A 145 16.77 1.30 -15.50
CA MET A 145 17.24 0.62 -14.28
C MET A 145 18.40 -0.34 -14.54
N GLU A 146 18.53 -0.89 -15.75
CA GLU A 146 19.65 -1.78 -16.13
C GLU A 146 20.94 -0.99 -16.39
N VAL A 147 20.85 0.21 -16.98
CA VAL A 147 22.02 1.04 -17.33
C VAL A 147 22.69 1.65 -16.10
N GLY A 148 21.91 1.95 -15.04
CA GLY A 148 22.44 2.32 -13.73
C GLY A 148 23.01 1.09 -13.03
N THR A 149 24.30 0.84 -13.19
CA THR A 149 24.92 -0.47 -12.91
C THR A 149 24.80 -0.84 -11.41
N PHE A 150 24.37 -2.08 -11.13
CA PHE A 150 24.36 -2.70 -9.80
C PHE A 150 25.70 -3.39 -9.49
#